data_AF-A0A9P0X762-F1
#
_entry.id   AF-A0A9P0X762-F1
#
_cell.length_a   1.000
_cell.length_b   1.000
_cell.length_c   1.000
_cell.angle_alpha   90.00
_cell.angle_beta   90.00
_cell.angle_gamma   90.00
#
_symmetry.space_group_name_H-M   'P 1'
#
loop_
_entity.id
_entity.type
_entity.pdbx_description
1 polymer ?
#
loop_
_entity_poly.entity_id
_entity_poly.type
_entity_poly.pdbx_seq_one_letter_code
_entity_poly.pdbx_strand_id
1 'polypeptide(L)'
;MGSNQSIRATHFQRPPIPQPAPVHEEEIDDNRISISNKMVERLVEDATLNGAAHPTTPNSTFGDFKEKIYIEKLKCLDDTHSERLGLTVDEVKAMTNRIEMRTSNMVSIEPVCADYKQIVIDCYNSTSSPTEAVQCWDAVGAFSQCVQNAGADRLHARTERDARDQERRSRHVAHARVHALKELSGAHGDSPTYER
;
A
#
# COMPACT_ATOMS: atom_id res chain seq x y z
N MET A 1 11.87 -22.29 39.41
CA MET A 1 12.39 -20.96 39.02
C MET A 1 13.37 -21.19 37.89
N GLY A 2 13.38 -20.55 36.72
CA GLY A 2 12.57 -19.51 36.08
C GLY A 2 13.01 -19.50 34.60
N SER A 3 12.06 -19.41 33.67
CA SER A 3 11.86 -18.20 32.86
C SER A 3 12.73 -18.14 31.59
N ASN A 4 12.22 -18.74 30.53
CA ASN A 4 12.57 -18.37 29.15
C ASN A 4 12.04 -16.96 28.87
N GLN A 5 12.87 -16.03 28.41
CA GLN A 5 12.41 -14.86 27.66
C GLN A 5 13.28 -14.60 26.44
N SER A 6 12.57 -14.55 25.31
CA SER A 6 12.98 -14.16 23.98
C SER A 6 13.01 -12.65 23.87
N ILE A 7 14.13 -12.04 23.42
CA ILE A 7 14.11 -10.76 22.72
C ILE A 7 15.22 -10.77 21.66
N ARG A 8 14.84 -10.95 20.39
CA ARG A 8 15.72 -10.75 19.23
C ARG A 8 15.78 -9.24 18.97
N ALA A 9 16.82 -8.60 19.48
CA ALA A 9 17.08 -7.18 19.28
C ALA A 9 17.34 -6.89 17.78
N THR A 10 16.54 -5.99 17.22
CA THR A 10 16.65 -5.45 15.87
C THR A 10 17.85 -4.49 15.79
N HIS A 11 18.86 -4.86 15.01
CA HIS A 11 19.99 -4.00 14.67
C HIS A 11 19.71 -3.33 13.32
N PHE A 12 19.02 -2.19 13.33
CA PHE A 12 19.03 -1.23 12.22
C PHE A 12 19.30 0.16 12.81
N GLN A 13 20.51 0.65 12.53
CA GLN A 13 20.95 1.99 12.91
C GLN A 13 20.14 3.04 12.14
N ARG A 14 19.53 3.96 12.87
CA ARG A 14 18.86 5.15 12.36
C ARG A 14 19.93 6.20 12.03
N PRO A 15 19.95 6.83 10.84
CA PRO A 15 20.78 8.01 10.60
C PRO A 15 20.31 9.18 11.48
N PRO A 16 21.23 10.03 12.00
CA PRO A 16 20.88 11.18 12.80
C PRO A 16 20.18 12.26 11.95
N ILE A 17 19.16 12.87 12.55
CA ILE A 17 18.36 13.97 12.03
C ILE A 17 19.28 15.19 11.80
N PRO A 18 19.26 15.86 10.63
CA PRO A 18 19.93 17.14 10.45
C PRO A 18 19.26 18.21 11.32
N GLN A 19 20.03 18.85 12.20
CA GLN A 19 19.57 20.03 12.92
C GLN A 19 19.40 21.22 11.95
N PRO A 20 18.40 22.09 12.14
CA PRO A 20 18.34 23.35 11.41
C PRO A 20 19.53 24.23 11.83
N ALA A 21 20.22 24.77 10.83
CA ALA A 21 21.33 25.69 11.01
C ALA A 21 20.90 26.96 11.77
N PRO A 22 21.83 27.59 12.53
CA PRO A 22 21.56 28.84 13.22
C PRO A 22 21.31 29.97 12.21
N VAL A 23 20.31 30.79 12.56
CA VAL A 23 19.97 32.06 11.92
C VAL A 23 21.23 32.92 11.85
N HIS A 24 21.71 33.18 10.64
CA HIS A 24 22.71 34.22 10.43
C HIS A 24 21.97 35.54 10.33
N GLU A 25 22.31 36.46 11.22
CA GLU A 25 21.84 37.84 11.24
C GLU A 25 22.15 38.51 9.89
N GLU A 26 21.12 39.01 9.20
CA GLU A 26 21.30 39.89 8.05
C GLU A 26 21.77 41.25 8.57
N GLU A 27 22.99 41.64 8.19
CA GLU A 27 23.44 43.03 8.21
C GLU A 27 22.44 43.87 7.40
N ILE A 28 21.71 44.72 8.13
CA ILE A 28 20.88 45.78 7.58
C ILE A 28 21.86 46.79 6.97
N ASP A 29 22.05 46.72 5.65
CA ASP A 29 22.70 47.83 4.93
C ASP A 29 21.63 48.82 4.43
N ASP A 30 21.79 50.04 4.91
CA ASP A 30 20.86 51.15 4.97
C ASP A 30 20.68 51.85 3.62
N ASN A 31 20.01 51.20 2.66
CA ASN A 31 19.49 51.87 1.46
C ASN A 31 17.97 52.00 1.49
N ARG A 32 17.41 52.34 2.65
CA ARG A 32 15.96 52.52 2.82
C ARG A 32 15.54 53.90 2.33
N ILE A 33 15.24 54.01 1.03
CA ILE A 33 14.57 55.20 0.48
C ILE A 33 13.13 55.22 1.00
N SER A 34 12.84 56.08 1.98
CA SER A 34 11.49 56.25 2.50
C SER A 34 10.66 57.10 1.54
N ILE A 35 10.02 56.46 0.57
CA ILE A 35 9.08 57.10 -0.35
C ILE A 35 7.70 57.18 0.34
N SER A 36 7.14 58.38 0.45
CA SER A 36 5.77 58.58 0.95
C SER A 36 4.77 57.82 0.08
N ASN A 37 3.73 57.20 0.67
CA ASN A 37 2.68 56.48 -0.07
C ASN A 37 2.09 57.32 -1.21
N LYS A 38 1.96 58.64 -1.02
CA LYS A 38 1.49 59.56 -2.09
C LYS A 38 2.46 59.70 -3.27
N MET A 39 3.76 59.55 -3.03
CA MET A 39 4.77 59.54 -4.08
C MET A 39 4.81 58.18 -4.78
N VAL A 40 4.54 57.08 -4.09
CA VAL A 40 4.37 55.75 -4.70
C VAL A 40 3.15 55.73 -5.62
N GLU A 41 2.01 56.27 -5.19
CA GLU A 41 0.81 56.38 -6.03
C GLU A 41 1.07 57.20 -7.29
N ARG A 42 1.73 58.36 -7.17
CA ARG A 42 2.12 59.18 -8.34
C ARG A 42 3.13 58.50 -9.25
N LEU A 43 4.11 57.77 -8.70
CA LEU A 43 5.07 56.99 -9.50
C LEU A 43 4.38 55.86 -10.27
N VAL A 44 3.39 55.21 -9.66
CA VAL A 44 2.58 54.18 -10.31
C VAL A 44 1.72 54.80 -11.41
N GLU A 45 1.07 55.92 -11.15
CA GLU A 45 0.25 56.63 -12.15
C GLU A 45 1.10 57.16 -13.31
N ASP A 46 2.24 57.80 -13.05
CA ASP A 46 3.17 58.28 -14.08
C ASP A 46 3.78 57.14 -14.90
N ALA A 47 4.07 55.99 -14.27
CA ALA A 47 4.53 54.80 -14.99
C ALA A 47 3.44 54.20 -15.89
N THR A 48 2.16 54.26 -15.48
CA THR A 48 1.04 53.81 -16.30
C THR A 48 0.69 54.78 -17.44
N LEU A 49 0.96 56.07 -17.28
CA LEU A 49 0.71 57.08 -18.32
C LEU A 49 1.85 57.19 -19.34
N ASN A 50 3.11 56.98 -18.92
CA ASN A 50 4.28 57.06 -19.81
C ASN A 50 4.78 55.68 -20.35
N GLY A 51 4.11 54.58 -19.99
CA GLY A 51 4.52 53.21 -20.32
C GLY A 51 4.06 52.64 -21.67
N ALA A 52 3.63 53.47 -22.62
CA ALA A 52 3.45 53.06 -24.02
C ALA A 52 4.80 53.00 -24.75
N ALA A 53 5.75 52.21 -24.22
CA ALA A 53 6.97 51.80 -24.91
C ALA A 53 7.50 50.51 -24.25
N HIS A 54 7.34 49.37 -24.93
CA HIS A 54 8.07 48.12 -24.66
C HIS A 54 9.60 48.35 -24.65
N PRO A 55 10.49 47.45 -24.15
CA PRO A 55 10.31 46.04 -23.74
C PRO A 55 11.04 45.61 -22.44
N THR A 56 10.61 44.50 -21.82
CA THR A 56 11.40 43.40 -21.21
C THR A 56 10.59 42.74 -20.11
N THR A 57 10.23 41.48 -20.32
CA THR A 57 9.65 40.58 -19.32
C THR A 57 10.73 40.14 -18.31
N PRO A 58 10.61 40.44 -17.01
CA PRO A 58 11.17 39.59 -15.98
C PRO A 58 10.08 38.62 -15.52
N ASN A 59 10.33 37.33 -15.75
CA ASN A 59 9.80 36.17 -15.05
C ASN A 59 8.36 36.25 -14.49
N SER A 60 7.46 35.61 -15.23
CA SER A 60 6.13 35.19 -14.81
C SER A 60 6.14 34.45 -13.46
N THR A 61 5.88 35.17 -12.36
CA THR A 61 5.48 34.61 -11.05
C THR A 61 3.97 34.41 -10.93
N PHE A 62 3.20 34.93 -11.90
CA PHE A 62 1.74 34.83 -11.93
C PHE A 62 1.22 33.45 -12.38
N GLY A 63 2.05 32.66 -13.07
CA GLY A 63 1.77 31.26 -13.42
C GLY A 63 1.75 30.36 -12.18
N ASP A 64 2.72 30.55 -11.29
CA ASP A 64 2.92 29.72 -10.10
C ASP A 64 1.75 29.82 -9.11
N PHE A 65 1.14 31.00 -8.96
CA PHE A 65 0.04 31.18 -8.02
C PHE A 65 -1.25 30.50 -8.50
N LYS A 66 -1.53 30.58 -9.80
CA LYS A 66 -2.68 29.90 -10.42
C LYS A 66 -2.49 28.38 -10.40
N GLU A 67 -1.27 27.92 -10.67
CA GLU A 67 -0.91 26.51 -10.60
C GLU A 67 -1.01 25.96 -9.17
N LYS A 68 -0.53 26.71 -8.18
CA LYS A 68 -0.63 26.35 -6.77
C LYS A 68 -2.08 26.23 -6.29
N ILE A 69 -2.93 27.19 -6.65
CA ILE A 69 -4.37 27.13 -6.37
C ILE A 69 -5.02 25.94 -7.05
N TYR A 70 -4.63 25.64 -8.29
CA TYR A 70 -5.16 24.51 -9.04
C TYR A 70 -4.77 23.16 -8.40
N ILE A 71 -3.51 23.01 -7.99
CA ILE A 71 -3.00 21.83 -7.27
C ILE A 71 -3.72 21.66 -5.92
N GLU A 72 -3.91 22.74 -5.17
CA GLU A 72 -4.61 22.72 -3.88
C GLU A 72 -6.09 22.32 -4.05
N LYS A 73 -6.75 22.81 -5.10
CA LYS A 73 -8.12 22.42 -5.43
C LYS A 73 -8.23 20.95 -5.83
N LEU A 74 -7.25 20.42 -6.58
CA LEU A 74 -7.18 19.00 -6.92
C LEU A 74 -7.01 18.14 -5.66
N LYS A 75 -6.13 18.54 -4.74
CA LYS A 75 -5.95 17.83 -3.46
C LYS A 75 -7.24 17.80 -2.64
N CYS A 76 -7.93 18.93 -2.50
CA CYS A 76 -9.18 18.98 -1.76
C CYS A 76 -10.27 18.08 -2.38
N LEU A 77 -10.35 18.02 -3.72
CA LEU A 77 -11.24 17.09 -4.41
C LEU A 77 -10.86 15.63 -4.18
N ASP A 78 -9.57 15.30 -4.17
CA ASP A 78 -9.04 13.96 -3.92
C ASP A 78 -9.31 13.51 -2.47
N ASP A 79 -9.10 14.41 -1.50
CA ASP A 79 -9.42 14.17 -0.09
C ASP A 79 -10.94 13.95 0.10
N THR A 80 -11.77 14.80 -0.51
CA THR A 80 -13.23 14.68 -0.45
C THR A 80 -13.72 13.38 -1.10
N HIS A 81 -13.12 12.98 -2.22
CA HIS A 81 -13.43 11.71 -2.88
C HIS A 81 -12.98 10.52 -2.02
N SER A 82 -11.81 10.60 -1.41
CA SER A 82 -11.27 9.58 -0.52
C SER A 82 -12.14 9.41 0.73
N GLU A 83 -12.58 10.51 1.36
CA GLU A 83 -13.50 10.49 2.50
C GLU A 83 -14.87 9.93 2.13
N ARG A 84 -15.40 10.28 0.95
CA ARG A 84 -16.75 9.88 0.52
C ARG A 84 -16.81 8.44 0.01
N LEU A 85 -15.76 7.98 -0.67
CA LEU A 85 -15.71 6.63 -1.28
C LEU A 85 -14.99 5.61 -0.40
N GLY A 86 -14.29 6.05 0.66
CA GLY A 86 -13.65 5.17 1.65
C GLY A 86 -12.58 4.25 1.04
N LEU A 87 -12.01 4.64 -0.10
CA LEU A 87 -10.98 3.90 -0.81
C LEU A 87 -9.83 4.87 -1.10
N THR A 88 -8.97 5.02 -0.10
CA THR A 88 -7.71 5.73 -0.24
C THR A 88 -6.79 5.01 -1.22
N VAL A 89 -5.85 5.74 -1.85
CA VAL A 89 -4.84 5.17 -2.75
C VAL A 89 -4.05 4.04 -2.06
N ASP A 90 -3.79 4.18 -0.76
CA ASP A 90 -3.11 3.17 0.04
C ASP A 90 -3.95 1.88 0.20
N GLU A 91 -5.26 1.99 0.35
CA GLU A 91 -6.16 0.83 0.41
C GLU A 91 -6.25 0.11 -0.93
N VAL A 92 -6.31 0.85 -2.04
CA VAL A 92 -6.26 0.28 -3.39
C VAL A 92 -4.93 -0.45 -3.59
N LYS A 93 -3.81 0.17 -3.21
CA LYS A 93 -2.48 -0.44 -3.29
C LYS A 93 -2.36 -1.69 -2.42
N ALA A 94 -2.90 -1.66 -1.20
CA ALA A 94 -2.95 -2.83 -0.32
C ALA A 94 -3.80 -3.97 -0.91
N MET A 95 -4.90 -3.63 -1.58
CA MET A 95 -5.76 -4.59 -2.27
C MET A 95 -5.04 -5.22 -3.46
N THR A 96 -4.39 -4.41 -4.30
CA THR A 96 -3.57 -4.88 -5.43
C THR A 96 -2.47 -5.82 -4.96
N ASN A 97 -1.70 -5.43 -3.92
CA ASN A 97 -0.66 -6.28 -3.35
C ASN A 97 -1.22 -7.62 -2.81
N ARG A 98 -2.41 -7.62 -2.20
CA ARG A 98 -3.06 -8.86 -1.76
C ARG A 98 -3.48 -9.73 -2.92
N ILE A 99 -3.96 -9.14 -4.01
CA ILE A 99 -4.34 -9.87 -5.22
C ILE A 99 -3.08 -10.47 -5.83
N GLU A 100 -2.04 -9.68 -6.07
CA GLU A 100 -0.75 -10.14 -6.62
C GLU A 100 -0.13 -11.26 -5.79
N MET A 101 -0.08 -11.13 -4.46
CA MET A 101 0.41 -12.19 -3.58
C MET A 101 -0.41 -13.49 -3.67
N ARG A 102 -1.71 -13.40 -3.96
CA ARG A 102 -2.60 -14.56 -4.11
C ARG A 102 -2.54 -15.15 -5.51
N THR A 103 -2.20 -14.35 -6.53
CA THR A 103 -2.19 -14.76 -7.93
C THR A 103 -0.80 -15.05 -8.48
N SER A 104 0.28 -14.69 -7.78
CA SER A 104 1.68 -14.84 -8.23
C SER A 104 2.11 -16.27 -8.53
N ASN A 105 1.44 -17.27 -7.94
CA ASN A 105 1.70 -18.69 -8.18
C ASN A 105 0.55 -19.38 -8.93
N MET A 106 -0.35 -18.63 -9.59
CA MET A 106 -1.37 -19.25 -10.43
C MET A 106 -0.74 -19.82 -11.70
N VAL A 107 -0.65 -21.15 -11.75
CA VAL A 107 -0.07 -21.92 -12.87
C VAL A 107 -1.02 -22.03 -14.07
N SER A 108 -2.30 -21.70 -13.88
CA SER A 108 -3.35 -21.81 -14.90
C SER A 108 -3.84 -20.43 -15.32
N ILE A 109 -3.69 -20.12 -16.62
CA ILE A 109 -4.25 -18.93 -17.28
C ILE A 109 -5.76 -19.10 -17.52
N GLU A 110 -6.25 -20.34 -17.47
CA GLU A 110 -7.65 -20.65 -17.74
C GLU A 110 -8.58 -20.03 -16.69
N PRO A 111 -9.65 -19.32 -17.11
CA PRO A 111 -10.58 -18.70 -16.19
C PRO A 111 -11.31 -19.76 -15.37
N VAL A 112 -11.45 -19.49 -14.07
CA VAL A 112 -12.29 -20.31 -13.19
C VAL A 112 -13.71 -20.28 -13.73
N CYS A 113 -14.31 -21.46 -13.93
CA CYS A 113 -15.67 -21.60 -14.46
C CYS A 113 -15.84 -21.07 -15.89
N ALA A 114 -14.91 -21.41 -16.80
CA ALA A 114 -14.92 -20.99 -18.21
C ALA A 114 -16.26 -21.24 -18.92
N ASP A 115 -16.86 -22.41 -18.70
CA ASP A 115 -18.15 -22.78 -19.32
C ASP A 115 -19.29 -21.85 -18.87
N TYR A 116 -19.39 -21.62 -17.56
CA TYR A 116 -20.41 -20.72 -17.00
C TYR A 116 -20.18 -19.27 -17.41
N LYS A 117 -18.92 -18.84 -17.56
CA LYS A 117 -18.60 -17.52 -18.10
C LYS A 117 -19.14 -17.38 -19.53
N GLN A 118 -18.96 -18.41 -20.37
CA GLN A 118 -19.46 -18.37 -21.74
C GLN A 118 -20.99 -18.30 -21.78
N ILE A 119 -21.69 -19.06 -20.93
CA ILE A 119 -23.16 -19.02 -20.81
C ILE A 119 -23.66 -17.62 -20.43
N VAL A 120 -22.98 -16.92 -19.52
CA VAL A 120 -23.34 -15.54 -19.14
C VAL A 120 -23.15 -14.59 -20.33
N ILE A 121 -22.04 -14.71 -21.05
CA ILE A 121 -21.76 -13.89 -22.24
C ILE A 121 -22.81 -14.14 -23.32
N ASP A 122 -23.13 -15.40 -23.59
CA ASP A 122 -24.12 -15.78 -24.60
C ASP A 122 -25.52 -15.27 -24.24
N CYS A 123 -25.90 -15.31 -22.96
CA CYS A 123 -27.16 -14.76 -22.49
C CYS A 123 -27.26 -13.26 -22.77
N TYR A 124 -26.26 -12.48 -22.37
CA TYR A 124 -26.27 -11.03 -22.63
C TYR A 124 -26.20 -10.69 -24.12
N ASN A 125 -25.45 -11.47 -24.92
CA ASN A 125 -25.38 -11.27 -26.37
C ASN A 125 -26.70 -11.59 -27.09
N SER A 126 -27.51 -12.49 -26.54
CA SER A 126 -28.84 -12.82 -27.08
C SER A 126 -29.92 -11.78 -26.74
N THR A 127 -29.60 -10.84 -25.85
CA THR A 127 -30.52 -9.83 -25.33
C THR A 127 -30.56 -8.61 -26.26
N SER A 128 -31.75 -8.15 -26.65
CA SER A 128 -31.91 -7.00 -27.55
C SER A 128 -32.24 -5.70 -26.81
N SER A 129 -32.75 -5.79 -25.58
CA SER A 129 -33.12 -4.64 -24.75
C SER A 129 -32.55 -4.72 -23.33
N PRO A 130 -32.26 -3.58 -22.67
CA PRO A 130 -31.75 -3.57 -21.29
C PRO A 130 -32.67 -4.24 -20.27
N THR A 131 -33.97 -4.30 -20.54
CA THR A 131 -34.98 -4.96 -19.69
C THR A 131 -34.92 -6.48 -19.76
N GLU A 132 -34.57 -7.04 -20.91
CA GLU A 132 -34.40 -8.49 -21.09
C GLU A 132 -33.11 -8.97 -20.43
N ALA A 133 -32.12 -8.10 -20.23
CA ALA A 133 -30.85 -8.41 -19.58
C ALA A 133 -31.01 -8.94 -18.14
N VAL A 134 -32.15 -8.61 -17.50
CA VAL A 134 -32.52 -9.12 -16.17
C VAL A 134 -32.79 -10.63 -16.20
N GLN A 135 -33.17 -11.20 -17.35
CA GLN A 135 -33.41 -12.64 -17.50
C GLN A 135 -32.12 -13.46 -17.40
N CYS A 136 -30.95 -12.83 -17.57
CA CYS A 136 -29.66 -13.48 -17.40
C CYS A 136 -29.26 -13.71 -15.92
N TRP A 137 -30.12 -13.35 -14.97
CA TRP A 137 -29.85 -13.52 -13.54
C TRP A 137 -29.51 -14.97 -13.17
N ASP A 138 -30.19 -15.96 -13.73
CA ASP A 138 -29.92 -17.37 -13.45
C ASP A 138 -28.54 -17.81 -13.95
N ALA A 139 -28.13 -17.34 -15.14
CA ALA A 139 -26.80 -17.59 -15.68
C ALA A 139 -25.71 -16.94 -14.80
N VAL A 140 -25.93 -15.69 -14.36
CA VAL A 140 -25.02 -14.97 -13.45
C VAL A 140 -24.97 -15.64 -12.08
N GLY A 141 -26.10 -16.15 -11.59
CA GLY A 141 -26.21 -16.90 -10.34
C GLY A 141 -25.41 -18.20 -10.39
N ALA A 142 -25.56 -18.99 -11.46
CA ALA A 142 -24.80 -20.22 -11.68
C ALA A 142 -23.30 -19.97 -11.78
N PHE A 143 -22.87 -18.92 -12.51
CA PHE A 143 -21.47 -18.51 -12.57
C PHE A 143 -20.92 -18.14 -11.19
N SER A 144 -21.68 -17.33 -10.45
CA SER A 144 -21.30 -16.89 -9.10
C SER A 144 -21.18 -18.07 -8.13
N GLN A 145 -22.09 -19.04 -8.20
CA GLN A 145 -22.03 -20.26 -7.41
C GLN A 145 -20.81 -21.11 -7.76
N CYS A 146 -20.50 -21.26 -9.06
CA CYS A 146 -19.31 -21.99 -9.49
C CYS A 146 -18.02 -21.34 -8.96
N VAL A 147 -17.90 -20.01 -9.02
CA VAL A 147 -16.73 -19.29 -8.50
C VAL A 147 -16.61 -19.46 -6.98
N GLN A 148 -17.72 -19.40 -6.23
CA GLN A 148 -17.71 -19.63 -4.80
C GLN A 148 -17.28 -21.05 -4.43
N ASN A 149 -17.82 -22.07 -5.12
CA ASN A 149 -17.46 -23.47 -4.91
C ASN A 149 -15.98 -23.71 -5.23
N ALA A 150 -15.49 -23.23 -6.37
CA ALA A 150 -14.08 -23.33 -6.73
C ALA A 150 -13.16 -22.61 -5.71
N GLY A 151 -13.62 -21.49 -5.14
CA GLY A 151 -12.95 -20.82 -4.04
C GLY A 151 -12.90 -21.66 -2.77
N ALA A 152 -14.01 -22.28 -2.40
CA ALA A 152 -14.12 -23.18 -1.25
C ALA A 152 -13.23 -24.42 -1.41
N ASP A 153 -13.23 -25.06 -2.58
CA ASP A 153 -12.41 -26.23 -2.88
C ASP A 153 -10.91 -25.92 -2.77
N ARG A 154 -10.48 -24.78 -3.31
CA ARG A 154 -9.09 -24.31 -3.19
C ARG A 154 -8.71 -24.07 -1.74
N LEU A 155 -9.61 -23.49 -0.95
CA LEU A 155 -9.38 -23.27 0.48
C LEU A 155 -9.27 -24.61 1.22
N HIS A 156 -10.19 -25.54 0.99
CA HIS A 156 -10.16 -26.87 1.58
C HIS A 156 -8.88 -27.63 1.23
N ALA A 157 -8.48 -27.65 -0.05
CA ALA A 157 -7.26 -28.29 -0.49
C ALA A 157 -6.01 -27.69 0.18
N ARG A 158 -5.99 -26.37 0.40
CA ARG A 158 -4.92 -25.69 1.13
C ARG A 158 -4.92 -26.08 2.60
N THR A 159 -6.07 -26.02 3.28
CA THR A 159 -6.21 -26.38 4.69
C THR A 159 -5.79 -27.83 4.92
N GLU A 160 -6.18 -28.74 4.03
CA GLU A 160 -5.79 -30.16 4.12
C GLU A 160 -4.28 -30.35 3.93
N ARG A 161 -3.66 -29.62 2.98
CA ARG A 161 -2.20 -29.61 2.81
C ARG A 161 -1.49 -29.09 4.07
N ASP A 162 -1.93 -27.95 4.59
CA ASP A 162 -1.35 -27.34 5.79
C ASP A 162 -1.49 -28.27 7.01
N ALA A 163 -2.62 -28.96 7.15
CA ALA A 163 -2.82 -29.96 8.20
C ALA A 163 -1.86 -31.16 8.09
N ARG A 164 -1.70 -31.71 6.88
CA ARG A 164 -0.73 -32.80 6.62
C ARG A 164 0.71 -32.37 6.92
N ASP A 165 1.09 -31.16 6.53
CA ASP A 165 2.42 -30.62 6.79
C ASP A 165 2.66 -30.35 8.28
N GLN A 166 1.65 -29.84 8.99
CA GLN A 166 1.72 -29.64 10.44
C GLN A 166 1.88 -30.98 11.17
N GLU A 167 1.17 -32.02 10.74
CA GLU A 167 1.32 -33.37 11.30
C GLU A 167 2.72 -33.95 11.04
N ARG A 168 3.27 -33.79 9.83
CA ARG A 168 4.65 -34.21 9.54
C ARG A 168 5.65 -33.50 10.46
N ARG A 169 5.51 -32.17 10.60
CA ARG A 169 6.38 -31.37 11.50
C ARG A 169 6.24 -31.81 12.96
N SER A 170 5.02 -32.08 13.43
CA SER A 170 4.80 -32.51 14.82
C SER A 170 5.45 -33.86 15.10
N ARG A 171 5.37 -34.82 14.17
CA ARG A 171 6.08 -36.12 14.27
C ARG A 171 7.60 -35.93 14.31
N HIS A 172 8.16 -35.08 13.46
CA HIS A 172 9.60 -34.77 13.47
C HIS A 172 10.05 -34.15 14.80
N VAL A 173 9.28 -33.19 15.33
CA VAL A 173 9.57 -32.58 16.64
C VAL A 173 9.48 -33.60 17.76
N ALA A 174 8.47 -34.49 17.75
CA ALA A 174 8.34 -35.55 18.74
C ALA A 174 9.53 -36.52 18.69
N HIS A 175 9.95 -36.94 17.50
CA HIS A 175 11.13 -37.79 17.31
C HIS A 175 12.42 -37.12 17.80
N ALA A 176 12.62 -35.85 17.46
CA ALA A 176 13.76 -35.07 17.94
C ALA A 176 13.80 -34.94 19.47
N ARG A 177 12.62 -34.75 20.11
CA ARG A 177 12.50 -34.72 21.57
C ARG A 177 12.90 -36.05 22.21
N VAL A 178 12.45 -37.18 21.64
CA VAL A 178 12.84 -38.51 22.14
C VAL A 178 14.35 -38.71 22.05
N HIS A 179 14.97 -38.32 20.93
CA HIS A 179 16.44 -38.42 20.77
C HIS A 179 17.19 -37.55 21.77
N ALA A 180 16.78 -36.29 21.93
CA ALA A 180 17.40 -35.37 22.89
C ALA A 180 17.27 -35.86 24.34
N LEU A 181 16.11 -36.41 24.72
CA LEU A 181 15.91 -36.99 26.06
C LEU A 181 16.77 -38.25 26.27
N LYS A 182 16.95 -39.07 25.24
CA LYS A 182 17.80 -40.26 25.29
C LYS A 182 19.28 -39.88 25.49
N GLU A 183 19.78 -38.87 24.77
CA GLU A 183 21.14 -38.34 24.96
C GLU A 183 21.36 -37.80 26.38
N LEU A 184 20.39 -37.08 26.93
CA LEU A 184 20.45 -36.58 28.32
C LEU A 184 20.45 -37.71 29.36
N SER A 185 19.70 -38.81 29.12
CA SER A 185 19.69 -39.97 30.02
C SER A 185 20.98 -40.80 29.97
N GLY A 186 21.63 -40.87 28.80
CA GLY A 186 22.92 -41.57 28.64
C GLY A 186 24.09 -40.81 29.27
N ALA A 187 24.00 -39.49 29.40
CA ALA A 187 25.03 -38.65 30.03
C ALA A 187 25.08 -38.76 31.57
N HIS A 188 24.15 -39.49 32.21
CA HIS A 188 24.09 -39.69 33.67
C HIS A 188 24.16 -41.17 34.09
N GLY A 189 24.56 -42.07 33.18
CA GLY A 189 24.40 -43.51 33.36
C GLY A 189 25.65 -44.35 33.64
N ASP A 190 26.87 -43.83 33.51
CA ASP A 190 28.09 -44.64 33.71
C ASP A 190 29.02 -43.99 34.74
N SER A 191 28.76 -44.24 36.02
CA SER A 191 29.80 -44.19 37.05
C SER A 191 30.51 -45.55 37.04
N PRO A 192 31.79 -45.65 36.64
CA PRO A 192 32.52 -46.90 36.78
C PRO A 192 32.83 -47.09 38.26
N THR A 193 32.08 -47.95 38.94
CA THR A 193 32.50 -48.54 40.20
C THR A 193 33.73 -49.39 39.93
N TYR A 194 34.91 -48.80 40.10
CA TYR A 194 36.17 -49.53 40.22
C TYR A 194 36.20 -50.16 41.63
N GLU A 195 35.78 -51.42 41.73
CA GLU A 195 36.23 -52.29 42.81
C GLU A 195 37.57 -52.92 42.40
N ARG A 196 38.64 -52.53 43.09
CA ARG A 196 39.74 -53.43 43.45
C ARG A 196 40.57 -52.89 44.60
#